data_AF-A0AAJ1UGU8-F1
#
_entry.id   AF-A0AAJ1UGU8-F1
#
_cell.length_a   1.000
_cell.length_b   1.000
_cell.length_c   1.000
_cell.angle_alpha   90.00
_cell.angle_beta   90.00
_cell.angle_gamma   90.00
#
_symmetry.space_group_name_H-M   'P 1'
#
loop_
_entity.id
_entity.type
_entity.pdbx_description
1 polymer ?
#
loop_
_entity_poly.entity_id
_entity_poly.type
_entity_poly.pdbx_seq_one_letter_code
_entity_poly.pdbx_strand_id
1 'polypeptide(L)'
;MTGAWARDLDVDVSAIQDWGATHLVTLLEPWELKDLRIESLPAIVAGKGISWHGLPITDGAAPDDRLLKDWLQLSAELVADMLSGQRIVVHCKGGLGRAGTVAAMLLLQSGEAKRASDAIHMVRHARPGAIETIAQEEFLEYWAQSLHPGGA
;
A
#
# COMPACT_ATOMS: atom_id res chain seq x y z
N MET A 1 20.10 9.82 -6.69
CA MET A 1 19.46 10.07 -8.01
C MET A 1 19.01 8.73 -8.58
N THR A 2 17.72 8.42 -8.46
CA THR A 2 17.10 7.35 -9.26
C THR A 2 16.97 7.89 -10.68
N GLY A 3 17.57 7.24 -11.68
CA GLY A 3 17.62 7.72 -13.07
C GLY A 3 16.25 7.98 -13.71
N ALA A 4 16.22 8.47 -14.94
CA ALA A 4 14.98 8.67 -15.68
C ALA A 4 14.30 7.31 -15.93
N TRP A 5 13.23 7.01 -15.20
CA TRP A 5 12.38 5.86 -15.46
C TRP A 5 11.60 6.16 -16.73
N ALA A 6 12.15 5.78 -17.89
CA ALA A 6 11.50 5.90 -19.18
C ALA A 6 10.43 4.80 -19.32
N ARG A 7 9.34 4.95 -18.58
CA ARG A 7 8.19 4.06 -18.61
C ARG A 7 6.97 4.77 -19.19
N ASP A 8 6.07 3.99 -19.77
CA ASP A 8 4.80 4.47 -20.26
C ASP A 8 3.72 4.15 -19.23
N LEU A 9 3.11 5.21 -18.68
CA LEU A 9 2.13 5.09 -17.61
C LEU A 9 0.89 4.32 -18.06
N ASP A 10 0.42 4.50 -19.29
CA ASP A 10 -0.79 3.81 -19.76
C ASP A 10 -0.53 2.31 -19.96
N VAL A 11 0.63 1.95 -20.50
CA VAL A 11 1.07 0.55 -20.63
C VAL A 11 1.17 -0.11 -19.25
N ASP A 12 1.74 0.59 -18.27
CA ASP A 12 1.89 0.05 -16.92
C ASP A 12 0.56 -0.13 -16.20
N VAL A 13 -0.36 0.82 -16.32
CA VAL A 13 -1.71 0.67 -15.72
C VAL A 13 -2.52 -0.39 -16.48
N SER A 14 -2.30 -0.57 -17.79
CA SER A 14 -2.91 -1.68 -18.54
C SER A 14 -2.43 -3.03 -18.02
N ALA A 15 -1.15 -3.19 -17.69
CA ALA A 15 -0.66 -4.41 -17.07
C ALA A 15 -1.29 -4.67 -15.69
N ILE A 16 -1.56 -3.62 -14.91
CA ILE A 16 -2.30 -3.73 -13.63
C ILE A 16 -3.76 -4.15 -13.86
N GLN A 17 -4.39 -3.60 -14.90
CA GLN A 17 -5.75 -3.98 -15.33
C GLN A 17 -5.82 -5.43 -15.80
N ASP A 18 -4.87 -5.88 -16.63
CA ASP A 18 -4.79 -7.25 -17.14
C ASP A 18 -4.50 -8.26 -16.02
N TRP A 19 -3.70 -7.84 -15.02
CA TRP A 19 -3.56 -8.60 -13.78
C TRP A 19 -4.89 -8.67 -13.01
N GLY A 20 -5.85 -7.80 -13.30
CA GLY A 20 -7.22 -7.77 -12.76
C GLY A 20 -7.31 -7.12 -11.38
N ALA A 21 -6.50 -6.09 -11.15
CA ALA A 21 -6.66 -5.24 -9.99
C ALA A 21 -8.00 -4.49 -10.06
N THR A 22 -8.69 -4.41 -8.94
CA THR A 22 -9.91 -3.60 -8.78
C THR A 22 -9.64 -2.33 -7.99
N HIS A 23 -8.56 -2.30 -7.20
CA HIS A 23 -8.12 -1.13 -6.46
C HIS A 23 -6.63 -0.82 -6.66
N LEU A 24 -6.29 0.46 -6.71
CA LEU A 24 -4.92 0.96 -6.67
C LEU A 24 -4.77 1.94 -5.50
N VAL A 25 -3.99 1.55 -4.50
CA VAL A 25 -3.59 2.39 -3.36
C VAL A 25 -2.25 3.04 -3.65
N THR A 26 -2.24 4.36 -3.78
CA THR A 26 -1.06 5.18 -4.06
C THR A 26 -0.58 5.88 -2.80
N LEU A 27 0.61 5.53 -2.33
CA LEU A 27 1.21 6.08 -1.10
C LEU A 27 2.14 7.27 -1.34
N LEU A 28 2.18 7.75 -2.58
CA LEU A 28 3.00 8.90 -2.99
C LEU A 28 2.37 10.20 -2.51
N GLU A 29 3.22 11.12 -2.05
CA GLU A 29 2.82 12.50 -1.85
C GLU A 29 2.43 13.17 -3.19
N PRO A 30 1.54 14.18 -3.17
CA PRO A 30 1.17 14.91 -4.39
C PRO A 30 2.38 15.49 -5.15
N TRP A 31 3.40 15.95 -4.42
CA TRP A 31 4.62 16.46 -5.03
C TRP A 31 5.47 15.34 -5.66
N GLU A 32 5.43 14.10 -5.14
CA GLU A 32 6.10 12.95 -5.76
C GLU A 32 5.44 12.58 -7.09
N LEU A 33 4.09 12.63 -7.18
CA LEU A 33 3.38 12.41 -8.44
C LEU A 33 3.82 13.41 -9.53
N LYS A 34 4.01 14.68 -9.13
CA LYS A 34 4.51 15.74 -10.01
C LYS A 34 5.97 15.53 -10.40
N ASP A 35 6.85 15.23 -9.45
CA ASP A 35 8.28 14.97 -9.71
C ASP A 35 8.48 13.77 -10.66
N LEU A 36 7.67 12.73 -10.47
CA LEU A 36 7.64 11.54 -11.32
C LEU A 36 6.88 11.73 -12.64
N ARG A 37 6.22 12.88 -12.84
CA ARG A 37 5.42 13.21 -14.03
C ARG A 37 4.28 12.23 -14.31
N ILE A 38 3.61 11.78 -13.24
CA ILE A 38 2.49 10.83 -13.28
C ILE A 38 1.22 11.42 -12.65
N GLU A 39 1.05 12.74 -12.71
CA GLU A 39 -0.14 13.44 -12.19
C GLU A 39 -1.44 12.96 -12.84
N SER A 40 -1.38 12.39 -14.05
CA SER A 40 -2.51 11.77 -14.75
C SER A 40 -2.88 10.36 -14.26
N LEU A 41 -2.08 9.76 -13.36
CA LEU A 41 -2.32 8.39 -12.84
C LEU A 41 -3.76 8.18 -12.35
N PRO A 42 -4.36 9.05 -11.51
CA PRO A 42 -5.71 8.83 -11.01
C PRO A 42 -6.75 8.72 -12.14
N ALA A 43 -6.62 9.59 -13.15
CA ALA A 43 -7.55 9.62 -14.29
C ALA A 43 -7.40 8.39 -15.19
N ILE A 44 -6.17 7.93 -15.44
CA ILE A 44 -5.89 6.74 -16.26
C ILE A 44 -6.42 5.48 -15.57
N VAL A 45 -6.17 5.35 -14.27
CA VAL A 45 -6.62 4.21 -13.44
C VAL A 45 -8.15 4.13 -13.40
N ALA A 46 -8.82 5.26 -13.16
CA ALA A 46 -10.27 5.35 -13.21
C ALA A 46 -10.83 5.01 -14.61
N GLY A 47 -10.17 5.49 -15.68
CA GLY A 47 -10.54 5.17 -17.07
C GLY A 47 -10.42 3.69 -17.43
N LYS A 48 -9.62 2.92 -16.68
CA LYS A 48 -9.48 1.46 -16.80
C LYS A 48 -10.37 0.68 -15.83
N GLY A 49 -11.30 1.36 -15.14
CA GLY A 49 -12.27 0.73 -14.24
C GLY A 49 -11.68 0.27 -12.90
N ILE A 50 -10.53 0.82 -12.52
CA ILE A 50 -9.86 0.54 -11.24
C ILE A 50 -10.16 1.69 -10.28
N SER A 51 -10.57 1.38 -9.05
CA SER A 51 -10.78 2.38 -7.99
C SER A 51 -9.43 2.90 -7.49
N TRP A 52 -9.17 4.19 -7.68
CA TRP A 52 -7.93 4.84 -7.22
C TRP A 52 -8.08 5.45 -5.82
N HIS A 53 -7.10 5.19 -4.96
CA HIS A 53 -7.06 5.66 -3.58
C HIS A 53 -5.72 6.34 -3.27
N GLY A 54 -5.71 7.67 -3.11
CA GLY A 54 -4.51 8.42 -2.71
C GLY A 54 -4.38 8.50 -1.19
N LEU A 55 -3.37 7.84 -0.62
CA LEU A 55 -3.12 7.73 0.82
C LEU A 55 -1.65 8.05 1.13
N PRO A 56 -1.24 9.34 1.11
CA PRO A 56 0.17 9.71 1.10
C PRO A 56 0.90 9.36 2.40
N ILE A 57 2.09 8.79 2.27
CA ILE A 57 3.06 8.59 3.37
C ILE A 57 4.38 9.26 2.96
N THR A 58 4.94 10.06 3.87
CA THR A 58 6.27 10.67 3.70
C THR A 58 7.32 9.58 3.39
N ASP A 59 8.22 9.83 2.43
CA ASP A 59 9.21 8.84 2.03
C ASP A 59 10.10 8.37 3.20
N GLY A 60 10.30 7.05 3.31
CA GLY A 60 10.99 6.41 4.43
C GLY A 60 10.23 6.36 5.76
N ALA A 61 9.09 7.06 5.89
CA ALA A 61 8.30 7.08 7.12
C ALA A 61 7.35 5.88 7.23
N ALA A 62 6.83 5.69 8.44
CA ALA A 62 5.66 4.86 8.70
C ALA A 62 4.36 5.65 8.44
N PRO A 63 3.20 4.99 8.30
CA PRO A 63 1.91 5.67 8.29
C PRO A 63 1.72 6.58 9.50
N ASP A 64 1.07 7.72 9.26
CA ASP A 64 0.73 8.73 10.26
C ASP A 64 -0.80 8.92 10.36
N ASP A 65 -1.24 9.82 11.23
CA ASP A 65 -2.66 10.12 11.44
C ASP A 65 -3.38 10.58 10.16
N ARG A 66 -2.66 11.22 9.22
CA ARG A 66 -3.24 11.64 7.94
C ARG A 66 -3.63 10.43 7.11
N LEU A 67 -2.75 9.42 7.00
CA LEU A 67 -3.13 8.16 6.36
C LEU A 67 -4.21 7.45 7.16
N LEU A 68 -4.03 7.30 8.47
CA LEU A 68 -4.90 6.46 9.30
C LEU A 68 -6.35 6.95 9.30
N LYS A 69 -6.58 8.27 9.26
CA LYS A 69 -7.92 8.85 9.18
C LYS A 69 -8.71 8.32 7.98
N ASP A 70 -8.10 8.34 6.79
CA ASP A 70 -8.75 7.89 5.56
C ASP A 70 -8.74 6.36 5.46
N TRP A 71 -7.68 5.72 5.96
CA TRP A 71 -7.54 4.27 6.02
C TRP A 71 -8.65 3.60 6.84
N LEU A 72 -9.06 4.18 7.97
CA LEU A 72 -10.13 3.63 8.80
C LEU A 72 -11.49 3.63 8.08
N GLN A 73 -11.69 4.49 7.08
CA GLN A 73 -12.91 4.50 6.26
C GLN A 73 -12.85 3.49 5.12
N LEU A 74 -11.65 3.26 4.58
CA LEU A 74 -11.45 2.46 3.36
C LEU A 74 -11.09 0.99 3.63
N SER A 75 -10.34 0.72 4.70
CA SER A 75 -9.68 -0.58 4.86
C SER A 75 -10.63 -1.75 5.06
N ALA A 76 -11.84 -1.52 5.58
CA ALA A 76 -12.87 -2.56 5.70
C ALA A 76 -13.35 -3.06 4.31
N GLU A 77 -13.53 -2.15 3.35
CA GLU A 77 -13.88 -2.47 1.96
C GLU A 77 -12.72 -3.23 1.30
N LEU A 78 -11.49 -2.70 1.38
CA LEU A 78 -10.31 -3.35 0.82
C LEU A 78 -10.13 -4.79 1.35
N VAL A 79 -10.28 -4.99 2.66
CA VAL A 79 -10.18 -6.33 3.25
C VAL A 79 -11.29 -7.24 2.77
N ALA A 80 -12.54 -6.77 2.74
CA ALA A 80 -13.67 -7.57 2.26
C ALA A 80 -13.50 -7.99 0.78
N ASP A 81 -13.08 -7.05 -0.07
CA ASP A 81 -12.88 -7.28 -1.49
C ASP A 81 -11.71 -8.25 -1.73
N MET A 82 -10.60 -8.09 -1.00
CA MET A 82 -9.48 -9.03 -1.04
C MET A 82 -9.91 -10.45 -0.66
N LEU A 83 -10.67 -10.60 0.43
CA LEU A 83 -11.18 -11.90 0.88
C LEU A 83 -12.21 -12.51 -0.09
N SER A 84 -12.90 -11.69 -0.88
CA SER A 84 -13.80 -12.14 -1.95
C SER A 84 -13.06 -12.56 -3.23
N GLY A 85 -11.73 -12.44 -3.27
CA GLY A 85 -10.89 -12.80 -4.41
C GLY A 85 -10.58 -11.65 -5.37
N GLN A 86 -10.99 -10.43 -5.04
CA GLN A 86 -10.54 -9.24 -5.76
C GLN A 86 -9.06 -8.96 -5.46
N ARG A 87 -8.44 -8.12 -6.30
CA ARG A 87 -7.00 -7.86 -6.25
C ARG A 87 -6.71 -6.39 -6.04
N ILE A 88 -5.83 -6.12 -5.10
CA ILE A 88 -5.46 -4.77 -4.68
C ILE A 88 -3.99 -4.57 -4.96
N VAL A 89 -3.66 -3.48 -5.65
CA VAL A 89 -2.27 -3.03 -5.80
C VAL A 89 -2.01 -1.92 -4.80
N VAL A 90 -0.95 -2.07 -4.01
CA VAL A 90 -0.43 -1.01 -3.14
C VAL A 90 0.95 -0.63 -3.65
N HIS A 91 1.19 0.67 -3.87
CA HIS A 91 2.50 1.13 -4.33
C HIS A 91 2.95 2.45 -3.68
N CYS A 92 4.27 2.65 -3.67
CA CYS A 92 4.93 3.92 -3.39
C CYS A 92 5.86 4.26 -4.57
N LYS A 93 7.05 4.82 -4.33
CA LYS A 93 8.05 5.08 -5.37
C LYS A 93 8.78 3.80 -5.80
N GLY A 94 9.31 3.05 -4.83
CA GLY A 94 10.10 1.82 -5.08
C GLY A 94 9.34 0.51 -4.85
N GLY A 95 8.11 0.58 -4.31
CA GLY A 95 7.33 -0.61 -3.93
C GLY A 95 8.03 -1.47 -2.87
N LEU A 96 8.71 -0.85 -1.90
CA LEU A 96 9.54 -1.55 -0.90
C LEU A 96 9.13 -1.23 0.54
N GLY A 97 9.49 -0.06 1.08
CA GLY A 97 9.18 0.33 2.47
C GLY A 97 7.71 0.61 2.69
N ARG A 98 7.25 1.81 2.31
CA ARG A 98 5.85 2.28 2.50
C ARG A 98 4.81 1.26 2.01
N ALA A 99 5.00 0.73 0.80
CA ALA A 99 4.10 -0.26 0.22
C ALA A 99 4.10 -1.58 1.01
N GLY A 100 5.27 -2.05 1.47
CA GLY A 100 5.37 -3.23 2.32
C GLY A 100 4.68 -3.04 3.67
N THR A 101 4.81 -1.86 4.27
CA THR A 101 4.13 -1.53 5.54
C THR A 101 2.61 -1.59 5.39
N VAL A 102 2.05 -0.98 4.36
CA VAL A 102 0.60 -1.01 4.13
C VAL A 102 0.10 -2.40 3.72
N ALA A 103 0.89 -3.17 2.97
CA ALA A 103 0.57 -4.58 2.71
C ALA A 103 0.50 -5.41 4.00
N ALA A 104 1.43 -5.19 4.94
CA ALA A 104 1.40 -5.82 6.26
C ALA A 104 0.17 -5.40 7.08
N MET A 105 -0.27 -4.13 6.99
CA MET A 105 -1.52 -3.68 7.62
C MET A 105 -2.73 -4.47 7.11
N LEU A 106 -2.83 -4.70 5.80
CA LEU A 106 -3.91 -5.49 5.19
C LEU A 106 -3.87 -6.96 5.65
N LEU A 107 -2.68 -7.57 5.75
CA LEU A 107 -2.53 -8.94 6.28
C LEU A 107 -3.00 -9.04 7.73
N LEU A 108 -2.67 -8.05 8.56
CA LEU A 108 -3.10 -8.00 9.96
C LEU A 108 -4.62 -7.81 10.08
N GLN A 109 -5.19 -6.89 9.30
CA GLN A 109 -6.63 -6.58 9.35
C GLN A 109 -7.51 -7.70 8.77
N SER A 110 -7.03 -8.41 7.75
CA SER A 110 -7.73 -9.58 7.19
C SER A 110 -7.67 -10.81 8.10
N GLY A 111 -6.77 -10.81 9.09
CA GLY A 111 -6.54 -11.96 9.98
C GLY A 111 -5.63 -13.04 9.37
N GLU A 112 -5.10 -12.83 8.17
CA GLU A 112 -4.09 -13.69 7.53
C GLU A 112 -2.79 -13.74 8.36
N ALA A 113 -2.47 -12.64 9.06
CA ALA A 113 -1.44 -12.59 10.08
C ALA A 113 -2.04 -12.11 11.41
N LYS A 114 -1.68 -12.77 12.52
CA LYS A 114 -2.12 -12.37 13.88
C LYS A 114 -1.13 -11.49 14.61
N ARG A 115 0.15 -11.55 14.22
CA ARG A 115 1.25 -10.80 14.84
C ARG A 115 1.97 -9.99 13.78
N ALA A 116 2.50 -8.83 14.15
CA ALA A 116 3.26 -7.98 13.26
C ALA A 116 4.47 -8.72 12.66
N SER A 117 5.19 -9.49 13.48
CA SER A 117 6.31 -10.32 13.02
C SER A 117 5.94 -11.32 11.91
N ASP A 118 4.75 -11.94 11.99
CA ASP A 118 4.26 -12.86 10.95
C ASP A 118 3.97 -12.09 9.65
N ALA A 119 3.29 -10.94 9.75
CA ALA A 119 2.98 -10.08 8.60
C ALA A 119 4.25 -9.54 7.93
N ILE A 120 5.23 -9.07 8.71
CA ILE A 120 6.54 -8.59 8.23
C ILE A 120 7.26 -9.72 7.49
N HIS A 121 7.28 -10.93 8.06
CA HIS A 121 7.91 -12.09 7.44
C HIS A 121 7.25 -12.45 6.10
N MET A 122 5.91 -12.49 6.03
CA MET A 122 5.17 -12.77 4.80
C MET A 122 5.48 -11.73 3.71
N VAL A 123 5.46 -10.45 4.05
CA VAL A 123 5.77 -9.36 3.11
C VAL A 123 7.21 -9.45 2.62
N ARG A 124 8.18 -9.71 3.52
CA ARG A 124 9.60 -9.85 3.15
C ARG A 124 9.88 -11.13 2.33
N HIS A 125 9.10 -12.18 2.55
CA HIS A 125 9.19 -13.39 1.73
C HIS A 125 8.75 -13.11 0.29
N ALA A 126 7.65 -12.39 0.10
CA ALA A 126 7.18 -11.99 -1.23
C ALA A 126 8.06 -10.91 -1.89
N ARG A 127 8.62 -9.99 -1.09
CA ARG A 127 9.46 -8.88 -1.53
C ARG A 127 10.65 -8.68 -0.58
N PRO A 128 11.80 -9.31 -0.85
CA PRO A 128 12.99 -9.16 -0.01
C PRO A 128 13.39 -7.69 0.17
N GLY A 129 13.63 -7.29 1.42
CA GLY A 129 13.97 -5.91 1.79
C GLY A 129 12.79 -4.97 2.00
N ALA A 130 11.54 -5.43 1.82
CA ALA A 130 10.36 -4.65 2.15
C ALA A 130 10.28 -4.33 3.65
N ILE A 131 9.61 -3.21 3.97
CA ILE A 131 9.57 -2.63 5.32
C ILE A 131 11.00 -2.24 5.72
N GLU A 132 11.40 -1.03 5.32
CA GLU A 132 12.79 -0.59 5.22
C GLU A 132 13.33 0.00 6.53
N THR A 133 12.47 0.54 7.40
CA THR A 133 12.88 1.29 8.58
C THR A 133 12.34 0.69 9.87
N ILE A 134 13.08 0.87 10.97
CA ILE A 134 12.65 0.46 12.32
C ILE A 134 11.31 1.11 12.67
N ALA A 135 11.11 2.38 12.31
CA ALA A 135 9.84 3.09 12.53
C ALA A 135 8.65 2.39 11.86
N GLN A 136 8.84 1.78 10.68
CA GLN A 136 7.78 1.01 10.01
C GLN A 136 7.49 -0.32 10.72
N GLU A 137 8.52 -0.98 11.26
CA GLU A 137 8.33 -2.20 12.06
C GLU A 137 7.62 -1.89 13.40
N GLU A 138 8.08 -0.87 14.12
CA GLU A 138 7.47 -0.41 15.38
C GLU A 138 6.02 0.01 15.19
N PHE A 139 5.72 0.70 14.08
CA PHE A 139 4.35 1.04 13.72
C PHE A 139 3.48 -0.22 13.54
N LEU A 140 3.98 -1.27 12.88
CA LEU A 140 3.22 -2.50 12.66
C LEU A 140 2.96 -3.25 13.98
N GLU A 141 3.92 -3.24 14.91
CA GLU A 141 3.72 -3.79 16.26
C GLU A 141 2.60 -3.05 17.01
N TYR A 142 2.62 -1.71 16.98
CA TYR A 142 1.55 -0.90 17.55
C TYR A 142 0.20 -1.15 16.87
N TRP A 143 0.19 -1.20 15.54
CA TRP A 143 -1.01 -1.43 14.74
C TRP A 143 -1.64 -2.79 15.08
N ALA A 144 -0.86 -3.86 15.12
CA ALA A 144 -1.35 -5.20 15.47
C ALA A 144 -2.00 -5.24 16.86
N GLN A 145 -1.41 -4.54 17.85
CA GLN A 145 -1.98 -4.43 19.19
C GLN A 145 -3.31 -3.67 19.19
N SER A 146 -3.41 -2.60 18.38
CA SER A 146 -4.63 -1.79 18.28
C SER A 146 -5.83 -2.54 17.70
N LEU A 147 -5.60 -3.55 16.86
CA LEU A 147 -6.64 -4.42 16.30
C LEU A 147 -7.16 -5.46 17.31
N HIS A 148 -6.40 -5.75 18.37
CA HIS A 148 -6.73 -6.74 19.38
C HIS A 148 -6.55 -6.20 20.80
N PRO A 149 -7.36 -5.22 21.25
CA PRO A 149 -7.17 -4.51 22.52
C PRO A 149 -7.44 -5.34 23.81
N GLY A 150 -7.33 -6.68 23.77
CA GLY A 150 -7.64 -7.55 24.91
C GLY A 150 -6.76 -8.81 25.03
N GLY A 151 -5.61 -8.89 24.36
CA GLY A 151 -4.69 -10.03 24.45
C GLY A 151 -3.58 -9.82 25.47
N ALA A 152 -3.92 -9.82 26.77
CA ALA A 152 -2.98 -9.98 27.88
C ALA A 152 -3.41 -11.17 28.74
#